data_AF-A0A093BHV4-F1
#
_entry.id   AF-A0A093BHV4-F1
#
_cell.length_a   1.000
_cell.length_b   1.000
_cell.length_c   1.000
_cell.angle_alpha   90.00
_cell.angle_beta   90.00
_cell.angle_gamma   90.00
#
_symmetry.space_group_name_H-M   'P 1'
#
loop_
_entity.id
_entity.type
_entity.pdbx_description
1 polymer ?
#
loop_
_entity_poly.entity_id
_entity_poly.type
_entity_poly.pdbx_seq_one_letter_code
_entity_poly.pdbx_strand_id
1 'polypeptide(L)'
;QEREDHCRRGNEERKQRHSSEQEHRRERSGDRDRHRDHSDRRKNPNERAGARGQERDRDAQNLREQQAEREFYNERRREHRQSAEGSGAEQHAELGPPDSKPRDKAAASKEKPSFELSGALLEDTNTFRGVVIKYSEPPEARVPKTRWRLYPFKNDEFLPVMYIHRQSAYLLGRHRRIADIPIDHPSCSKQHAVFQYRLVEYTRADGSVGRRVRPYIIDLGSGNG
;
A
#
# COMPACT_ATOMS: atom_id res chain seq x y z
N GLN A 1 5.63 -47.57 -62.69
CA GLN A 1 4.36 -47.14 -62.07
C GLN A 1 4.71 -45.94 -61.20
N GLU A 2 5.03 -44.76 -61.72
CA GLU A 2 4.25 -43.78 -62.52
C GLU A 2 3.04 -43.16 -61.79
N ARG A 3 2.99 -41.81 -61.90
CA ARG A 3 1.94 -40.80 -61.60
C ARG A 3 2.06 -40.14 -60.21
N GLU A 4 2.67 -38.95 -60.05
CA GLU A 4 2.38 -37.59 -60.57
C GLU A 4 0.99 -37.06 -60.20
N ASP A 5 0.94 -35.97 -59.41
CA ASP A 5 -0.01 -34.87 -59.61
C ASP A 5 0.40 -33.58 -58.89
N HIS A 6 -0.03 -32.46 -59.47
CA HIS A 6 0.68 -31.19 -59.64
C HIS A 6 0.46 -30.07 -58.61
N CYS A 7 1.43 -29.14 -58.62
CA CYS A 7 1.53 -27.76 -58.13
C CYS A 7 0.25 -26.90 -58.08
N ARG A 8 0.19 -25.97 -57.10
CA ARG A 8 -0.13 -24.55 -57.39
C ARG A 8 0.55 -23.57 -56.43
N ARG A 9 1.19 -22.60 -57.09
CA ARG A 9 2.09 -21.53 -56.65
C ARG A 9 1.24 -20.27 -56.41
N GLY A 10 1.52 -19.52 -55.34
CA GLY A 10 0.92 -18.21 -55.09
C GLY A 10 1.93 -17.32 -54.39
N ASN A 11 2.73 -16.59 -55.17
CA ASN A 11 3.60 -15.51 -54.76
C ASN A 11 3.21 -14.26 -55.58
N GLU A 12 3.55 -13.08 -55.07
CA GLU A 12 3.27 -11.70 -55.55
C GLU A 12 1.99 -11.08 -54.95
N GLU A 13 1.95 -9.89 -54.34
CA GLU A 13 2.90 -8.76 -54.34
C GLU A 13 2.53 -7.72 -53.23
N ARG A 14 3.57 -7.14 -52.60
CA ARG A 14 3.76 -5.69 -52.38
C ARG A 14 2.88 -4.90 -51.37
N LYS A 15 3.48 -4.50 -50.22
CA LYS A 15 3.90 -3.10 -49.97
C LYS A 15 4.68 -2.92 -48.64
N GLN A 16 5.78 -2.19 -48.78
CA GLN A 16 6.71 -1.70 -47.76
C GLN A 16 6.09 -0.63 -46.82
N ARG A 17 6.58 -0.51 -45.57
CA ARG A 17 7.54 0.53 -45.13
C ARG A 17 7.79 0.50 -43.61
N HIS A 18 9.07 0.66 -43.26
CA HIS A 18 9.65 0.79 -41.92
C HIS A 18 9.26 2.11 -41.22
N SER A 19 9.24 2.13 -39.88
CA SER A 19 9.98 3.13 -39.08
C SER A 19 10.08 2.71 -37.61
N SER A 20 11.30 2.80 -37.08
CA SER A 20 11.69 2.96 -35.67
C SER A 20 10.90 4.11 -35.00
N GLU A 21 10.72 4.20 -33.67
CA GLU A 21 11.73 4.31 -32.62
C GLU A 21 11.08 4.29 -31.22
N GLN A 22 11.75 3.63 -30.28
CA GLN A 22 11.97 4.03 -28.87
C GLN A 22 10.87 4.81 -28.12
N GLU A 23 10.09 4.09 -27.30
CA GLU A 23 9.39 4.68 -26.15
C GLU A 23 10.30 4.68 -24.91
N HIS A 24 10.87 5.84 -24.61
CA HIS A 24 11.57 6.08 -23.35
C HIS A 24 10.63 6.61 -22.26
N ARG A 25 10.94 6.14 -21.06
CA ARG A 25 10.23 6.22 -19.79
C ARG A 25 9.92 7.65 -19.35
N ARG A 26 8.73 7.77 -18.74
CA ARG A 26 8.25 8.92 -17.97
C ARG A 26 9.08 9.08 -16.71
N GLU A 27 9.83 10.17 -16.63
CA GLU A 27 10.33 10.69 -15.37
C GLU A 27 9.68 12.03 -15.02
N ARG A 28 9.55 12.16 -13.72
CA ARG A 28 8.87 13.14 -12.90
C ARG A 28 9.82 14.33 -12.71
N SER A 29 9.44 15.52 -13.15
CA SER A 29 9.98 16.75 -12.57
C SER A 29 8.93 17.86 -12.65
N GLY A 30 8.56 18.37 -11.49
CA GLY A 30 7.83 19.61 -11.38
C GLY A 30 8.84 20.74 -11.35
N ASP A 31 8.67 21.71 -12.24
CA ASP A 31 9.25 23.03 -12.04
C ASP A 31 8.20 24.09 -12.29
N ARG A 32 8.05 24.92 -11.27
CA ARG A 32 7.38 26.21 -11.32
C ARG A 32 8.28 27.08 -12.19
N ASP A 33 7.77 27.63 -13.28
CA ASP A 33 8.20 29.00 -13.58
C ASP A 33 7.20 29.79 -14.42
N ARG A 34 7.14 31.06 -14.02
CA ARG A 34 6.21 32.09 -14.43
C ARG A 34 6.47 32.51 -15.87
N HIS A 35 5.52 32.28 -16.76
CA HIS A 35 5.47 33.04 -18.01
C HIS A 35 4.13 33.75 -18.13
N ARG A 36 4.13 34.97 -17.57
CA ARG A 36 3.18 36.04 -17.84
C ARG A 36 3.59 36.66 -19.17
N ASP A 37 3.26 35.99 -20.28
CA ASP A 37 3.45 36.56 -21.61
C ASP A 37 2.11 37.12 -22.10
N HIS A 38 1.99 38.43 -21.95
CA HIS A 38 0.86 39.21 -22.43
C HIS A 38 1.07 39.38 -23.93
N SER A 39 0.47 38.49 -24.72
CA SER A 39 0.50 38.60 -26.18
C SER A 39 -0.28 39.85 -26.60
N ASP A 40 0.45 40.89 -26.99
CA ASP A 40 -0.05 42.07 -27.70
C ASP A 40 -0.68 41.65 -29.03
N ARG A 41 -1.98 41.37 -28.99
CA ARG A 41 -2.80 41.17 -30.19
C ARG A 41 -3.08 42.52 -30.83
N ARG A 42 -2.27 42.82 -31.85
CA ARG A 42 -2.44 43.89 -32.83
C ARG A 42 -3.91 44.04 -33.24
N LYS A 43 -4.56 45.14 -32.81
CA LYS A 43 -5.89 45.57 -33.26
C LYS A 43 -5.73 46.31 -34.61
N ASN A 44 -6.47 45.86 -35.62
CA ASN A 44 -6.57 46.48 -36.94
C ASN A 44 -6.91 47.98 -36.86
N PRO A 45 -6.29 48.86 -37.68
CA PRO A 45 -6.69 50.25 -37.79
C PRO A 45 -7.59 50.42 -39.00
N ASN A 46 -8.87 50.10 -38.86
CA ASN A 46 -9.89 50.68 -39.74
C ASN A 46 -11.23 50.66 -39.03
N GLU A 47 -11.55 51.74 -38.32
CA GLU A 47 -12.92 52.27 -38.20
C GLU A 47 -12.93 53.60 -37.43
N ARG A 48 -13.44 54.62 -38.14
CA ARG A 48 -14.14 55.84 -37.70
C ARG A 48 -13.74 56.53 -36.40
N ALA A 49 -13.29 57.77 -36.57
CA ALA A 49 -13.19 58.80 -35.56
C ALA A 49 -14.54 59.07 -34.85
N GLY A 50 -14.50 59.13 -33.51
CA GLY A 50 -15.52 59.80 -32.69
C GLY A 50 -15.98 59.03 -31.46
N ALA A 51 -15.18 58.99 -30.37
CA ALA A 51 -15.62 58.75 -28.97
C ALA A 51 -14.46 58.67 -27.92
N ARG A 52 -13.29 59.29 -28.16
CA ARG A 52 -12.04 59.01 -27.41
C ARG A 52 -11.89 59.67 -26.01
N GLY A 53 -12.96 60.10 -25.35
CA GLY A 53 -12.86 60.84 -24.08
C GLY A 53 -13.28 60.09 -22.82
N GLN A 54 -14.44 59.42 -22.85
CA GLN A 54 -15.12 58.99 -21.61
C GLN A 54 -14.84 57.55 -21.16
N GLU A 55 -14.35 56.67 -22.03
CA GLU A 55 -14.14 55.25 -21.68
C GLU A 55 -12.84 55.02 -20.88
N ARG A 56 -11.79 55.82 -21.13
CA ARG A 56 -10.51 55.69 -20.41
C ARG A 56 -10.61 56.03 -18.93
N ASP A 57 -11.45 57.01 -18.57
CA ASP A 57 -11.65 57.41 -17.17
C ASP A 57 -12.50 56.38 -16.40
N ARG A 58 -13.46 55.72 -17.06
CA ARG A 58 -14.22 54.61 -16.47
C ARG A 58 -13.37 53.38 -16.21
N ASP A 59 -12.48 53.03 -17.14
CA ASP A 59 -11.56 51.91 -16.93
C ASP A 59 -10.55 52.19 -15.81
N ALA A 60 -10.08 53.43 -15.68
CA ALA A 60 -9.20 53.85 -14.58
C ALA A 60 -9.93 53.82 -13.21
N GLN A 61 -11.21 54.20 -13.17
CA GLN A 61 -12.03 54.09 -11.96
C GLN A 61 -12.29 52.62 -11.58
N ASN A 62 -12.67 51.77 -12.54
CA ASN A 62 -12.87 50.34 -12.31
C ASN A 62 -11.60 49.64 -11.79
N LEU A 63 -10.42 50.05 -12.28
CA LEU A 63 -9.15 49.49 -11.81
C LEU A 63 -8.81 49.93 -10.38
N ARG A 64 -9.16 51.17 -10.00
CA ARG A 64 -9.00 51.67 -8.62
C ARG A 64 -9.95 50.98 -7.66
N GLU A 65 -11.20 50.77 -8.06
CA GLU A 65 -12.19 50.05 -7.24
C GLU A 65 -11.75 48.60 -7.01
N GLN A 66 -11.26 47.90 -8.04
CA GLN A 66 -10.71 46.56 -7.89
C GLN A 66 -9.45 46.50 -7.00
N GLN A 67 -8.63 47.56 -6.99
CA GLN A 67 -7.47 47.65 -6.10
C GLN A 67 -7.92 47.87 -4.64
N ALA A 68 -8.85 48.79 -4.39
CA ALA A 68 -9.39 49.05 -3.06
C ALA A 68 -10.08 47.81 -2.46
N GLU A 69 -10.82 47.05 -3.27
CA GLU A 69 -11.46 45.82 -2.83
C GLU A 69 -10.42 44.76 -2.44
N ARG A 70 -9.35 44.58 -3.23
CA ARG A 70 -8.24 43.68 -2.89
C ARG A 70 -7.51 44.09 -1.62
N GLU A 71 -7.29 45.38 -1.40
CA GLU A 71 -6.67 45.90 -0.18
C GLU A 71 -7.54 45.62 1.04
N PHE A 72 -8.87 45.82 0.95
CA PHE A 72 -9.80 45.50 2.04
C PHE A 72 -9.79 44.02 2.43
N TYR A 73 -9.82 43.11 1.45
CA TYR A 73 -9.73 41.67 1.73
C TYR A 73 -8.37 41.25 2.30
N ASN A 74 -7.28 41.91 1.89
CA ASN A 74 -5.96 41.66 2.43
C ASN A 74 -5.82 42.17 3.88
N GLU A 75 -6.39 43.33 4.20
CA GLU A 75 -6.42 43.89 5.56
C GLU A 75 -7.20 42.98 6.50
N ARG A 76 -8.40 42.54 6.11
CA ARG A 76 -9.22 41.59 6.90
C ARG A 76 -8.48 40.27 7.13
N ARG A 77 -7.73 39.79 6.13
CA ARG A 77 -6.92 38.56 6.27
C ARG A 77 -5.74 38.77 7.23
N ARG A 78 -5.14 39.96 7.26
CA ARG A 78 -4.07 40.31 8.22
C ARG A 78 -4.62 40.44 9.63
N GLU A 79 -5.75 41.11 9.80
CA GLU A 79 -6.43 41.26 11.09
C GLU A 79 -6.84 39.90 11.67
N HIS A 80 -7.38 39.00 10.84
CA HIS A 80 -7.74 37.65 11.27
C HIS A 80 -6.51 36.79 11.65
N ARG A 81 -5.34 37.07 11.06
CA ARG A 81 -4.08 36.42 11.41
C ARG A 81 -3.51 36.97 12.72
N GLN A 82 -3.59 38.29 12.92
CA GLN A 82 -3.19 38.94 14.17
C GLN A 82 -4.11 38.59 15.33
N SER A 83 -5.42 38.46 15.10
CA SER A 83 -6.38 37.95 16.10
C SER A 83 -6.14 36.48 16.45
N ALA A 84 -5.72 35.65 15.49
CA ALA A 84 -5.38 34.25 15.76
C ALA A 84 -4.05 34.09 16.53
N GLU A 85 -3.09 35.01 16.33
CA GLU A 85 -1.83 35.01 17.10
C GLU A 85 -1.96 35.72 18.47
N GLY A 86 -2.89 36.67 18.62
CA GLY A 86 -3.15 37.35 19.90
C GLY A 86 -4.13 36.65 20.85
N SER A 87 -4.97 35.72 20.36
CA SER A 87 -5.94 34.97 21.17
C SER A 87 -5.40 33.66 21.76
N GLY A 88 -4.14 33.32 21.49
CA GLY A 88 -3.49 32.14 22.06
C GLY A 88 -2.96 32.31 23.49
N ALA A 89 -3.08 33.51 24.09
CA ALA A 89 -2.39 33.82 25.35
C ALA A 89 -3.28 33.91 26.60
N GLU A 90 -4.53 34.39 26.55
CA GLU A 90 -5.22 34.77 27.80
C GLU A 90 -6.75 34.66 27.75
N GLN A 91 -7.32 33.45 27.79
CA GLN A 91 -8.70 33.25 28.26
C GLN A 91 -8.82 31.93 29.03
N HIS A 92 -8.30 31.92 30.25
CA HIS A 92 -8.71 30.97 31.27
C HIS A 92 -8.85 31.67 32.62
N ALA A 93 -9.91 32.48 32.76
CA ALA A 93 -10.37 33.00 34.04
C ALA A 93 -11.87 33.28 33.94
N GLU A 94 -12.73 32.46 34.54
CA GLU A 94 -13.24 32.72 35.89
C GLU A 94 -14.44 31.80 36.25
N LEU A 95 -14.49 31.42 37.54
CA LEU A 95 -15.62 30.97 38.38
C LEU A 95 -15.71 29.48 38.78
N GLY A 96 -15.04 29.16 39.90
CA GLY A 96 -15.32 28.02 40.79
C GLY A 96 -14.40 28.08 42.04
N PRO A 97 -14.91 27.94 43.29
CA PRO A 97 -14.20 28.37 44.51
C PRO A 97 -13.03 27.45 44.92
N PRO A 98 -12.12 27.91 45.81
CA PRO A 98 -10.83 27.29 46.02
C PRO A 98 -10.94 26.12 46.99
N ASP A 99 -10.46 24.94 46.59
CA ASP A 99 -9.94 24.00 47.56
C ASP A 99 -8.61 23.39 47.11
N SER A 100 -7.68 23.53 48.04
CA SER A 100 -6.28 23.15 48.03
C SER A 100 -6.01 21.71 47.55
N LYS A 101 -5.11 21.53 46.56
CA LYS A 101 -3.94 20.61 46.55
C LYS A 101 -3.13 20.85 45.26
N PRO A 102 -1.81 21.15 45.31
CA PRO A 102 -0.98 21.10 44.11
C PRO A 102 -0.81 19.63 43.74
N ARG A 103 -1.64 19.14 42.80
CA ARG A 103 -1.25 17.96 42.03
C ARG A 103 -0.24 18.46 41.02
N ASP A 104 1.02 18.11 41.24
CA ASP A 104 2.05 18.11 40.21
C ASP A 104 1.47 17.39 38.99
N LYS A 105 0.92 18.14 38.04
CA LYS A 105 0.75 17.68 36.68
C LYS A 105 2.17 17.56 36.15
N ALA A 106 2.81 16.43 36.42
CA ALA A 106 3.98 15.99 35.70
C ALA A 106 3.65 16.23 34.23
N ALA A 107 4.30 17.23 33.64
CA ALA A 107 4.13 17.56 32.25
C ALA A 107 4.34 16.25 31.49
N ALA A 108 3.27 15.72 30.88
CA ALA A 108 3.32 14.46 30.16
C ALA A 108 4.51 14.58 29.19
N SER A 109 5.58 13.86 29.50
CA SER A 109 6.81 13.93 28.73
C SER A 109 6.42 13.58 27.30
N LYS A 110 6.64 14.50 26.36
CA LYS A 110 6.30 14.29 24.95
C LYS A 110 6.84 12.92 24.55
N GLU A 111 5.94 12.03 24.16
CA GLU A 111 6.28 10.66 23.83
C GLU A 111 7.25 10.70 22.66
N LYS A 112 8.41 10.05 22.82
CA LYS A 112 9.42 10.00 21.76
C LYS A 112 8.82 9.21 20.59
N PRO A 113 9.14 9.55 19.32
CA PRO A 113 8.68 8.77 18.19
C PRO A 113 9.05 7.30 18.35
N SER A 114 8.04 6.42 18.29
CA SER A 114 8.26 4.97 18.28
C SER A 114 8.70 4.56 16.87
N PHE A 115 9.92 4.06 16.74
CA PHE A 115 10.44 3.45 15.51
C PHE A 115 10.29 1.92 15.52
N GLU A 116 9.47 1.40 16.43
CA GLU A 116 9.12 -0.02 16.46
C GLU A 116 8.20 -0.36 15.30
N LEU A 117 8.31 -1.60 14.81
CA LEU A 117 7.47 -2.09 13.73
C LEU A 117 6.02 -2.12 14.19
N SER A 118 5.18 -1.27 13.61
CA SER A 118 3.74 -1.30 13.90
C SER A 118 3.13 -2.58 13.32
N GLY A 119 2.37 -3.30 14.16
CA GLY A 119 1.72 -4.55 13.76
C GLY A 119 0.71 -4.42 12.62
N ALA A 120 0.23 -3.19 12.35
CA ALA A 120 -0.81 -2.88 11.35
C ALA A 120 -0.53 -3.45 9.95
N LEU A 121 0.72 -3.41 9.48
CA LEU A 121 1.08 -3.95 8.16
C LEU A 121 0.87 -5.47 8.08
N LEU A 122 1.13 -6.19 9.17
CA LEU A 122 0.90 -7.62 9.25
C LEU A 122 -0.59 -7.95 9.29
N GLU A 123 -1.38 -7.12 9.98
CA GLU A 123 -2.84 -7.28 10.01
C GLU A 123 -3.43 -7.13 8.61
N ASP A 124 -3.00 -6.14 7.84
CA ASP A 124 -3.50 -5.92 6.48
C ASP A 124 -3.06 -7.04 5.51
N THR A 125 -1.84 -7.56 5.66
CA THR A 125 -1.28 -8.53 4.70
C THR A 125 -1.70 -9.98 5.00
N ASN A 126 -1.79 -10.36 6.28
CA ASN A 126 -1.93 -11.76 6.69
C ASN A 126 -3.12 -12.00 7.63
N THR A 127 -4.26 -11.39 7.32
CA THR A 127 -5.52 -11.68 8.02
C THR A 127 -6.29 -12.79 7.34
N PHE A 128 -6.59 -13.86 8.09
CA PHE A 128 -7.47 -14.93 7.66
C PHE A 128 -8.67 -15.01 8.59
N ARG A 129 -9.88 -14.85 8.02
CA ARG A 129 -11.16 -14.91 8.76
C ARG A 129 -11.22 -13.99 10.00
N GLY A 130 -10.58 -12.82 9.89
CA GLY A 130 -10.50 -11.81 10.96
C GLY A 130 -9.46 -12.09 12.04
N VAL A 131 -8.52 -13.02 11.81
CA VAL A 131 -7.40 -13.30 12.71
C VAL A 131 -6.09 -13.18 11.95
N VAL A 132 -5.14 -12.46 12.51
CA VAL A 132 -3.79 -12.29 11.94
C VAL A 132 -3.01 -13.60 12.10
N ILE A 133 -2.53 -14.16 10.99
CA ILE A 133 -1.68 -15.34 10.98
C ILE A 133 -0.22 -14.89 11.15
N LYS A 134 0.51 -15.53 12.07
CA LYS A 134 1.93 -15.21 12.32
C LYS A 134 2.86 -15.71 11.21
N TYR A 135 2.48 -16.78 10.55
CA TYR A 135 3.29 -17.49 9.57
C TYR A 135 3.02 -17.03 8.14
N SER A 136 4.07 -16.92 7.34
CA SER A 136 4.00 -16.78 5.89
C SER A 136 4.73 -17.94 5.21
N GLU A 137 4.10 -18.52 4.18
CA GLU A 137 4.72 -19.61 3.43
C GLU A 137 5.97 -19.11 2.69
N PRO A 138 7.09 -19.83 2.76
CA PRO A 138 8.31 -19.41 2.11
C PRO A 138 8.27 -19.76 0.60
N PRO A 139 9.06 -19.08 -0.25
CA PRO A 139 9.00 -19.26 -1.71
C PRO A 139 9.33 -20.68 -2.20
N GLU A 140 10.04 -21.47 -1.40
CA GLU A 140 10.34 -22.88 -1.63
C GLU A 140 9.23 -23.86 -1.23
N ALA A 141 8.10 -23.36 -0.71
CA ALA A 141 6.94 -24.16 -0.36
C ALA A 141 6.39 -24.93 -1.57
N ARG A 142 6.23 -26.25 -1.48
CA ARG A 142 5.70 -27.08 -2.57
C ARG A 142 4.84 -28.22 -2.03
N VAL A 143 3.74 -28.50 -2.71
CA VAL A 143 2.89 -29.68 -2.39
C VAL A 143 3.67 -30.96 -2.68
N PRO A 144 3.74 -31.92 -1.74
CA PRO A 144 4.46 -33.17 -1.96
C PRO A 144 3.72 -34.05 -2.96
N LYS A 145 4.48 -34.78 -3.79
CA LYS A 145 3.91 -35.85 -4.64
C LYS A 145 3.63 -37.15 -3.85
N THR A 146 4.35 -37.32 -2.73
CA THR A 146 4.19 -38.47 -1.84
C THR A 146 2.92 -38.34 -1.00
N ARG A 147 2.13 -39.41 -0.89
CA ARG A 147 0.85 -39.42 -0.15
C ARG A 147 1.06 -39.57 1.36
N TRP A 148 1.50 -38.52 2.02
CA TRP A 148 1.65 -38.47 3.48
C TRP A 148 0.29 -38.59 4.20
N ARG A 149 0.30 -39.32 5.31
CA ARG A 149 -0.84 -39.56 6.21
C ARG A 149 -0.37 -39.47 7.65
N LEU A 150 -1.17 -38.86 8.52
CA LEU A 150 -1.01 -38.94 9.96
C LEU A 150 -2.01 -39.93 10.53
N TYR A 151 -1.54 -40.75 11.46
CA TYR A 151 -2.34 -41.69 12.24
C TYR A 151 -2.40 -41.14 13.66
N PRO A 152 -3.36 -40.26 13.98
CA PRO A 152 -3.51 -39.73 15.33
C PRO A 152 -4.06 -40.80 16.27
N PHE A 153 -3.55 -40.79 17.49
CA PHE A 153 -4.03 -41.62 18.58
C PHE A 153 -4.36 -40.72 19.77
N LYS A 154 -5.42 -41.06 20.49
CA LYS A 154 -5.73 -40.46 21.79
C LYS A 154 -5.74 -41.60 22.79
N ASN A 155 -4.73 -41.64 23.66
CA ASN A 155 -4.43 -42.83 24.45
C ASN A 155 -4.28 -44.03 23.49
N ASP A 156 -5.06 -45.09 23.69
CA ASP A 156 -5.05 -46.29 22.84
C ASP A 156 -6.15 -46.29 21.76
N GLU A 157 -6.95 -45.23 21.67
CA GLU A 157 -7.98 -45.12 20.63
C GLU A 157 -7.42 -44.50 19.35
N PHE A 158 -7.71 -45.18 18.24
CA PHE A 158 -7.37 -44.70 16.90
C PHE A 158 -8.33 -43.61 16.45
N LEU A 159 -7.79 -42.43 16.14
CA LEU A 159 -8.56 -41.33 15.56
C LEU A 159 -8.52 -41.37 14.03
N PRO A 160 -9.47 -40.70 13.35
CA PRO A 160 -9.51 -40.68 11.89
C PRO A 160 -8.18 -40.25 11.25
N VAL A 161 -7.76 -40.98 10.21
CA VAL A 161 -6.54 -40.70 9.44
C VAL A 161 -6.62 -39.33 8.79
N MET A 162 -5.57 -38.54 8.95
CA MET A 162 -5.47 -37.21 8.34
C MET A 162 -4.55 -37.24 7.12
N TYR A 163 -5.04 -36.74 5.99
CA TYR A 163 -4.28 -36.68 4.74
C TYR A 163 -3.54 -35.35 4.63
N ILE A 164 -2.26 -35.35 4.97
CA ILE A 164 -1.43 -34.14 5.04
C ILE A 164 -0.58 -33.92 3.77
N HIS A 165 -1.05 -34.30 2.58
CA HIS A 165 -0.26 -34.18 1.34
C HIS A 165 -0.94 -33.34 0.25
N ARG A 166 -2.09 -32.74 0.56
CA ARG A 166 -2.91 -32.01 -0.41
C ARG A 166 -2.55 -30.52 -0.47
N GLN A 167 -1.91 -30.01 0.56
CA GLN A 167 -1.47 -28.61 0.70
C GLN A 167 0.04 -28.56 0.96
N SER A 168 0.63 -27.38 0.74
CA SER A 168 2.03 -27.09 1.05
C SER A 168 2.25 -26.87 2.54
N ALA A 169 1.27 -26.30 3.24
CA ALA A 169 1.33 -26.00 4.67
C ALA A 169 0.05 -26.42 5.40
N TYR A 170 0.16 -26.64 6.71
CA TYR A 170 -0.96 -26.87 7.63
C TYR A 170 -0.71 -26.15 8.95
N LEU A 171 -1.65 -25.32 9.39
CA LEU A 171 -1.60 -24.65 10.68
C LEU A 171 -2.11 -25.58 11.79
N LEU A 172 -1.25 -25.82 12.79
CA LEU A 172 -1.53 -26.61 13.99
C LEU A 172 -1.83 -25.65 15.15
N GLY A 173 -2.95 -25.85 15.84
CA GLY A 173 -3.26 -25.05 17.02
C GLY A 173 -4.66 -25.28 17.57
N ARG A 174 -4.93 -24.65 18.71
CA ARG A 174 -6.21 -24.79 19.42
C ARG A 174 -7.36 -24.03 18.75
N HIS A 175 -7.07 -23.02 17.93
CA HIS A 175 -8.11 -22.16 17.37
C HIS A 175 -8.69 -22.73 16.06
N ARG A 176 -9.75 -23.54 16.17
CA ARG A 176 -10.40 -24.24 15.04
C ARG A 176 -10.87 -23.36 13.87
N ARG A 177 -11.12 -22.07 14.10
CA ARG A 177 -11.54 -21.14 13.03
C ARG A 177 -10.45 -20.96 11.96
N ILE A 178 -9.19 -21.07 12.36
CA ILE A 178 -8.02 -20.85 11.50
C ILE A 178 -7.16 -22.09 11.34
N ALA A 179 -7.15 -23.01 12.30
CA ALA A 179 -6.31 -24.20 12.27
C ALA A 179 -6.82 -25.21 11.24
N ASP A 180 -5.93 -25.67 10.36
CA ASP A 180 -6.22 -26.78 9.43
C ASP A 180 -6.27 -28.11 10.17
N ILE A 181 -5.37 -28.27 11.14
CA ILE A 181 -5.31 -29.44 12.03
C ILE A 181 -5.54 -28.93 13.46
N PRO A 182 -6.77 -29.05 13.98
CA PRO A 182 -7.08 -28.56 15.32
C PRO A 182 -6.47 -29.46 16.39
N ILE A 183 -5.78 -28.85 17.35
CA ILE A 183 -5.26 -29.51 18.55
C ILE A 183 -6.08 -29.03 19.74
N ASP A 184 -7.09 -29.81 20.12
CA ASP A 184 -8.01 -29.49 21.21
C ASP A 184 -7.39 -29.79 22.59
N HIS A 185 -6.17 -29.30 22.83
CA HIS A 185 -5.46 -29.46 24.10
C HIS A 185 -5.24 -28.09 24.77
N PRO A 186 -5.54 -27.93 26.07
CA PRO A 186 -5.47 -26.62 26.74
C PRO A 186 -4.04 -26.06 26.81
N SER A 187 -3.01 -26.90 26.82
CA SER A 187 -1.61 -26.45 26.78
C SER A 187 -1.17 -25.96 25.40
N CYS A 188 -1.93 -26.21 24.34
CA CYS A 188 -1.57 -25.77 23.00
C CYS A 188 -2.01 -24.33 22.74
N SER A 189 -1.13 -23.58 22.06
CA SER A 189 -1.37 -22.19 21.69
C SER A 189 -2.45 -22.06 20.60
N LYS A 190 -3.03 -20.86 20.44
CA LYS A 190 -4.03 -20.58 19.39
C LYS A 190 -3.48 -20.91 18.00
N GLN A 191 -2.28 -20.40 17.72
CA GLN A 191 -1.40 -20.78 16.61
C GLN A 191 -0.16 -21.35 17.29
N HIS A 192 0.05 -22.66 17.16
CA HIS A 192 1.09 -23.39 17.90
C HIS A 192 2.27 -23.65 16.99
N ALA A 193 2.05 -24.39 15.91
CA ALA A 193 3.10 -24.70 14.95
C ALA A 193 2.53 -24.74 13.53
N VAL A 194 3.41 -24.76 12.53
CA VAL A 194 3.07 -25.01 11.14
C VAL A 194 3.81 -26.23 10.65
N PHE A 195 3.07 -27.12 10.01
CA PHE A 195 3.65 -28.19 9.22
C PHE A 195 3.84 -27.67 7.79
N GLN A 196 5.07 -27.60 7.30
CA GLN A 196 5.42 -27.04 5.99
C GLN A 196 6.20 -28.04 5.14
N TYR A 197 5.79 -28.23 3.89
CA TYR A 197 6.60 -28.91 2.88
C TYR A 197 7.49 -27.91 2.14
N ARG A 198 8.80 -28.17 2.12
CA ARG A 198 9.78 -27.34 1.41
C ARG A 198 10.51 -28.16 0.37
N LEU A 199 10.80 -27.55 -0.78
CA LEU A 199 11.65 -28.15 -1.80
C LEU A 199 13.12 -27.92 -1.45
N VAL A 200 13.80 -28.99 -1.07
CA VAL A 200 15.16 -28.93 -0.54
C VAL A 200 16.10 -29.69 -1.48
N GLU A 201 17.28 -29.14 -1.66
CA GLU A 201 18.34 -29.80 -2.42
C GLU A 201 18.91 -30.96 -1.62
N TYR A 202 19.22 -32.06 -2.32
CA TYR A 202 19.86 -33.22 -1.73
C TYR A 202 20.92 -33.75 -2.68
N THR A 203 22.04 -34.21 -2.14
CA THR A 203 23.08 -34.87 -2.92
C THR A 203 22.70 -36.33 -3.12
N ARG A 204 22.68 -36.77 -4.36
CA ARG A 204 22.47 -38.18 -4.72
C ARG A 204 23.76 -38.98 -4.48
N ALA A 205 23.64 -40.30 -4.49
CA ALA A 205 24.79 -41.20 -4.33
C ALA A 205 25.82 -41.06 -5.48
N ASP A 206 25.39 -40.56 -6.64
CA ASP A 206 26.25 -40.26 -7.80
C ASP A 206 26.95 -38.89 -7.72
N GLY A 207 26.76 -38.13 -6.63
CA GLY A 207 27.30 -36.78 -6.45
C GLY A 207 26.51 -35.67 -7.14
N SER A 208 25.46 -35.99 -7.91
CA SER A 208 24.60 -34.99 -8.54
C SER A 208 23.64 -34.34 -7.53
N VAL A 209 23.31 -33.06 -7.77
CA VAL A 209 22.31 -32.35 -6.96
C VAL A 209 20.91 -32.69 -7.45
N GLY A 210 20.06 -33.16 -6.54
CA GLY A 210 18.64 -33.38 -6.76
C GLY A 210 17.81 -32.44 -5.90
N ARG A 211 16.51 -32.36 -6.19
CA ARG A 211 15.55 -31.63 -5.35
C ARG A 211 14.48 -32.58 -4.89
N ARG A 212 14.15 -32.55 -3.59
CA ARG A 212 13.10 -33.36 -2.99
C ARG A 212 12.26 -32.52 -2.04
N VAL A 213 10.95 -32.73 -2.09
CA VAL A 213 10.04 -32.10 -1.13
C VAL A 213 10.16 -32.84 0.22
N ARG A 214 10.48 -32.10 1.28
CA ARG A 214 10.63 -32.62 2.64
C ARG A 214 9.67 -31.89 3.60
N PRO A 215 9.06 -32.60 4.55
CA PRO A 215 8.26 -31.98 5.60
C PRO A 215 9.15 -31.31 6.66
N TYR A 216 8.65 -30.21 7.22
CA TYR A 216 9.22 -29.44 8.33
C TYR A 216 8.11 -29.11 9.31
N ILE A 217 8.46 -29.02 10.59
CA ILE A 217 7.59 -28.46 11.63
C ILE A 217 8.27 -27.21 12.15
N ILE A 218 7.54 -26.11 12.18
CA ILE A 218 8.03 -24.79 12.58
C ILE A 218 7.15 -24.32 13.73
N ASP A 219 7.74 -24.16 14.91
CA ASP A 219 7.06 -23.53 16.05
C ASP A 219 6.84 -22.03 15.79
N LEU A 220 5.67 -21.51 16.17
CA LEU A 220 5.29 -20.10 16.00
C LEU A 220 5.47 -19.28 17.29
N GLY A 221 6.43 -19.68 18.12
CA GLY A 221 6.60 -19.13 19.47
C GLY A 221 5.42 -19.52 20.35
N SER A 222 5.08 -20.80 20.31
CA SER A 222 4.13 -21.42 21.22
C SER A 222 4.54 -21.21 22.68
N GLY A 223 3.58 -20.93 23.57
CA GLY A 223 3.89 -20.72 24.98
C GLY A 223 4.52 -21.93 25.68
N ASN A 224 4.33 -23.14 25.14
CA ASN A 224 4.88 -24.39 25.69
C ASN A 224 5.84 -25.09 24.70
N GLY A 225 6.28 -24.39 23.65
CA GLY A 225 7.12 -24.93 22.57
C GLY A 225 6.34 -25.55 21.42
#